data_AF-A0AAC8TAV0-F1
#
_entry.id   AF-A0AAC8TAV0-F1
#
_cell.length_a   1.000
_cell.length_b   1.000
_cell.length_c   1.000
_cell.angle_alpha   90.00
_cell.angle_beta   90.00
_cell.angle_gamma   90.00
#
_symmetry.space_group_name_H-M   'P 1'
#
loop_
_entity.id
_entity.type
_entity.pdbx_description
1 polymer ?
#
loop_
_entity_poly.entity_id
_entity_poly.type
_entity_poly.pdbx_seq_one_letter_code
_entity_poly.pdbx_strand_id
1 'polypeptide(L)'
;MKKQLLSAVVLCSLGAVGCGDPVEPTPVDPNTQVGTKLEGKTLVMQGDNIPSHPNGFDEDMNLEGSTQCYTKTTMQVGNNTYTVSSTLGTLRDAPKKFNVGTCDHTAPGATLQFTTTAVLIENAKADLSCFDATFTYNGFGQEGRGSLSADGSILKLELFFTGTATGHRCADGEVGAATVKLNGNAFTGNAVQTFIAQ
;
A
#
# COMPACT_ATOMS: atom_id res chain seq x y z
N MET A 1 28.64 29.31 -17.46
CA MET A 1 27.51 29.16 -18.40
C MET A 1 26.21 29.12 -17.59
N LYS A 2 25.31 30.06 -17.91
CA LYS A 2 23.89 30.26 -17.55
C LYS A 2 23.31 29.64 -16.26
N LYS A 3 23.16 30.50 -15.25
CA LYS A 3 22.06 30.49 -14.27
C LYS A 3 20.76 30.89 -14.98
N GLN A 4 19.66 30.17 -14.76
CA GLN A 4 18.31 30.70 -15.00
C GLN A 4 17.39 30.25 -13.86
N LEU A 5 17.26 31.14 -12.87
CA LEU A 5 16.09 31.25 -12.01
C LEU A 5 15.04 31.99 -12.85
N LEU A 6 13.89 31.37 -13.11
CA LEU A 6 12.76 32.04 -13.72
C LEU A 6 11.74 32.36 -12.64
N SER A 7 11.74 33.65 -12.30
CA SER A 7 10.72 34.36 -11.54
C SER A 7 9.36 34.26 -12.23
N ALA A 8 8.34 33.88 -11.48
CA ALA A 8 6.95 34.22 -11.78
C ALA A 8 6.49 35.21 -10.72
N VAL A 9 6.68 36.50 -11.02
CA VAL A 9 6.10 37.61 -10.28
C VAL A 9 4.68 37.80 -10.81
N VAL A 10 3.67 37.36 -10.05
CA VAL A 10 2.29 37.77 -10.26
C VAL A 10 2.04 38.98 -9.36
N LEU A 11 1.86 40.15 -10.00
CA LEU A 11 1.56 41.41 -9.34
C LEU A 11 0.08 41.77 -9.57
N CYS A 12 -0.49 42.43 -8.54
CA CYS A 12 -1.79 43.12 -8.45
C CYS A 12 -2.97 42.23 -7.96
N SER A 13 -3.70 42.60 -6.90
CA SER A 13 -4.18 43.93 -6.53
C SER A 13 -4.30 44.16 -5.02
N LEU A 14 -4.20 45.44 -4.62
CA LEU A 14 -4.30 45.96 -3.26
C LEU A 14 -5.66 45.66 -2.60
N GLY A 15 -5.62 45.08 -1.41
CA GLY A 15 -6.66 45.15 -0.38
C GLY A 15 -5.97 45.27 0.98
N ALA A 16 -5.95 46.46 1.55
CA ALA A 16 -5.30 46.74 2.83
C ALA A 16 -6.26 46.43 3.99
N VAL A 17 -6.08 45.30 4.69
CA VAL A 17 -6.16 45.16 6.16
C VAL A 17 -5.50 43.83 6.58
N GLY A 18 -4.49 43.89 7.45
CA GLY A 18 -3.96 42.73 8.20
C GLY A 18 -2.91 41.87 7.50
N CYS A 19 -1.66 42.33 7.42
CA CYS A 19 -0.51 41.48 7.09
C CYS A 19 -0.24 40.51 8.25
N GLY A 20 -0.97 39.39 8.29
CA GLY A 20 -0.34 38.15 8.75
C GLY A 20 0.64 37.74 7.66
N ASP A 21 1.87 37.40 8.04
CA ASP A 21 2.79 36.75 7.11
C ASP A 21 2.03 35.60 6.40
N PRO A 22 2.22 35.38 5.09
CA PRO A 22 1.68 34.20 4.46
C PRO A 22 2.24 33.01 5.23
N VAL A 23 1.38 32.37 6.02
CA VAL A 23 1.71 31.12 6.71
C VAL A 23 1.96 30.14 5.58
N GLU A 24 3.23 29.90 5.28
CA GLU A 24 3.65 28.81 4.42
C GLU A 24 2.99 27.56 5.04
N PRO A 25 2.12 26.84 4.31
CA PRO A 25 1.42 25.71 4.89
C PRO A 25 2.47 24.74 5.40
N THR A 26 2.47 24.50 6.71
CA THR A 26 3.40 23.57 7.33
C THR A 26 3.30 22.24 6.59
N PRO A 27 4.40 21.66 6.10
CA PRO A 27 4.37 20.34 5.48
C PRO A 27 3.74 19.36 6.47
N VAL A 28 2.56 18.84 6.14
CA VAL A 28 1.89 17.85 6.99
C VAL A 28 2.64 16.54 6.82
N ASP A 29 3.02 15.93 7.94
CA ASP A 29 3.64 14.61 7.96
C ASP A 29 2.83 13.59 7.13
N PRO A 30 3.44 12.84 6.18
CA PRO A 30 2.72 11.90 5.33
C PRO A 30 1.89 10.87 6.08
N ASN A 31 2.41 10.37 7.21
CA ASN A 31 1.70 9.40 8.03
C ASN A 31 0.41 10.01 8.61
N THR A 32 0.48 11.26 9.05
CA THR A 32 -0.69 12.03 9.48
C THR A 32 -1.68 12.27 8.34
N GLN A 33 -1.21 12.61 7.14
CA GLN A 33 -2.09 12.85 5.98
C GLN A 33 -2.86 11.60 5.57
N VAL A 34 -2.16 10.47 5.39
CA VAL A 34 -2.77 9.18 5.02
C VAL A 34 -3.68 8.69 6.14
N GLY A 35 -3.20 8.72 7.39
CA GLY A 35 -3.97 8.34 8.57
C GLY A 35 -5.28 9.11 8.67
N THR A 36 -5.26 10.43 8.54
CA THR A 36 -6.47 11.27 8.61
C THR A 36 -7.48 10.93 7.51
N LYS A 37 -7.02 10.65 6.29
CA LYS A 37 -7.91 10.28 5.17
C LYS A 37 -8.53 8.89 5.33
N LEU A 38 -7.90 8.01 6.11
CA LEU A 38 -8.29 6.62 6.27
C LEU A 38 -8.95 6.32 7.62
N GLU A 39 -8.80 7.20 8.62
CA GLU A 39 -9.30 6.98 9.98
C GLU A 39 -10.79 6.61 10.01
N GLY A 40 -11.10 5.54 10.74
CA GLY A 40 -12.46 5.03 10.90
C GLY A 40 -13.00 4.23 9.71
N LYS A 41 -12.32 4.24 8.55
CA LYS A 41 -12.77 3.50 7.36
C LYS A 41 -12.48 2.01 7.49
N THR A 42 -13.33 1.22 6.82
CA THR A 42 -13.05 -0.16 6.49
C THR A 42 -12.58 -0.24 5.04
N LEU A 43 -11.39 -0.75 4.82
CA LEU A 43 -10.81 -0.92 3.49
C LEU A 43 -10.97 -2.37 3.04
N VAL A 44 -11.48 -2.62 1.84
CA VAL A 44 -11.83 -3.96 1.36
C VAL A 44 -11.14 -4.29 0.04
N MET A 45 -10.42 -5.41 0.01
CA MET A 45 -9.86 -6.04 -1.18
C MET A 45 -10.59 -7.37 -1.45
N GLN A 46 -11.16 -7.53 -2.64
CA GLN A 46 -11.89 -8.72 -3.08
C GLN A 46 -12.03 -8.75 -4.61
N GLY A 47 -12.25 -9.92 -5.20
CA GLY A 47 -12.39 -10.09 -6.65
C GLY A 47 -11.14 -9.61 -7.40
N ASP A 48 -11.32 -8.89 -8.51
CA ASP A 48 -10.24 -8.36 -9.37
C ASP A 48 -9.26 -7.41 -8.65
N ASN A 49 -9.58 -6.99 -7.42
CA ASN A 49 -8.69 -6.18 -6.60
C ASN A 49 -7.61 -7.00 -5.88
N ILE A 50 -7.77 -8.32 -5.82
CA ILE A 50 -6.76 -9.25 -5.30
C ILE A 50 -5.75 -9.50 -6.43
N PRO A 51 -4.45 -9.23 -6.21
CA PRO A 51 -3.46 -9.43 -7.24
C PRO A 51 -2.96 -10.88 -7.23
N SER A 52 -2.40 -11.35 -8.35
CA SER A 52 -1.95 -12.74 -8.47
C SER A 52 -0.76 -13.13 -7.59
N HIS A 53 -0.01 -12.13 -7.10
CA HIS A 53 1.15 -12.33 -6.26
C HIS A 53 1.12 -11.40 -5.03
N PRO A 54 0.14 -11.55 -4.11
CA PRO A 54 0.08 -10.73 -2.92
C PRO A 54 1.38 -10.88 -2.13
N ASN A 55 1.93 -9.76 -1.68
CA ASN A 55 3.18 -9.74 -0.92
C ASN A 55 4.39 -10.36 -1.66
N GLY A 56 4.31 -10.49 -2.99
CA GLY A 56 5.35 -11.08 -3.85
C GLY A 56 5.31 -12.60 -3.97
N PHE A 57 4.32 -13.28 -3.41
CA PHE A 57 4.17 -14.73 -3.51
C PHE A 57 3.01 -15.10 -4.42
N ASP A 58 3.25 -16.03 -5.33
CA ASP A 58 2.22 -16.65 -6.18
C ASP A 58 1.06 -17.18 -5.33
N GLU A 59 -0.15 -16.69 -5.58
CA GLU A 59 -1.34 -17.08 -4.84
C GLU A 59 -1.73 -18.55 -5.03
N ASP A 60 -1.28 -19.17 -6.13
CA ASP A 60 -1.50 -20.58 -6.44
C ASP A 60 -0.49 -21.50 -5.74
N MET A 61 0.52 -20.95 -5.06
CA MET A 61 1.52 -21.73 -4.35
C MET A 61 1.04 -22.13 -2.95
N ASN A 62 1.10 -23.44 -2.65
CA ASN A 62 0.82 -23.93 -1.30
C ASN A 62 1.94 -23.54 -0.33
N LEU A 63 1.69 -22.53 0.49
CA LEU A 63 2.52 -22.12 1.63
C LEU A 63 1.88 -22.54 2.96
N GLU A 64 1.06 -23.58 2.94
CA GLU A 64 0.29 -24.10 4.05
C GLU A 64 -0.61 -23.00 4.65
N GLY A 65 -0.56 -22.79 5.98
CA GLY A 65 -1.32 -21.73 6.65
C GLY A 65 -0.90 -20.30 6.29
N SER A 66 0.12 -20.12 5.44
CA SER A 66 0.62 -18.83 4.98
C SER A 66 0.39 -18.59 3.48
N THR A 67 -0.44 -19.42 2.84
CA THR A 67 -0.81 -19.24 1.43
C THR A 67 -1.46 -17.87 1.21
N GLN A 68 -1.15 -17.22 0.08
CA GLN A 68 -1.67 -15.91 -0.27
C GLN A 68 -2.96 -15.95 -1.12
N CYS A 69 -3.54 -17.13 -1.31
CA CYS A 69 -4.85 -17.31 -1.91
C CYS A 69 -5.93 -16.68 -1.02
N TYR A 70 -6.49 -15.54 -1.43
CA TYR A 70 -7.49 -14.80 -0.66
C TYR A 70 -8.84 -14.78 -1.35
N THR A 71 -9.94 -14.87 -0.59
CA THR A 71 -11.27 -14.49 -1.11
C THR A 71 -11.56 -13.02 -0.85
N LYS A 72 -11.11 -12.53 0.33
CA LYS A 72 -11.34 -11.18 0.81
C LYS A 72 -10.30 -10.81 1.86
N THR A 73 -9.80 -9.59 1.80
CA THR A 73 -9.08 -8.97 2.92
C THR A 73 -9.76 -7.66 3.30
N THR A 74 -9.93 -7.44 4.60
CA THR A 74 -10.42 -6.17 5.15
C THR A 74 -9.36 -5.56 6.07
N MET A 75 -9.20 -4.24 6.02
CA MET A 75 -8.41 -3.49 6.99
C MET A 75 -9.31 -2.48 7.70
N GLN A 76 -9.46 -2.63 9.01
CA GLN A 76 -10.05 -1.58 9.83
C GLN A 76 -8.96 -0.62 10.27
N VAL A 77 -9.12 0.66 9.94
CA VAL A 77 -8.18 1.71 10.32
C VAL A 77 -8.70 2.44 11.55
N GLY A 78 -7.87 2.57 12.57
CA GLY A 78 -8.20 3.35 13.76
C GLY A 78 -6.99 3.58 14.66
N ASN A 79 -6.88 4.78 15.23
CA ASN A 79 -5.78 5.17 16.11
C ASN A 79 -4.37 4.89 15.52
N ASN A 80 -4.20 5.15 14.22
CA ASN A 80 -2.96 4.85 13.48
C ASN A 80 -2.55 3.35 13.49
N THR A 81 -3.52 2.46 13.72
CA THR A 81 -3.35 1.01 13.62
C THR A 81 -4.27 0.43 12.54
N TYR A 82 -3.83 -0.67 11.95
CA TYR A 82 -4.56 -1.42 10.94
C TYR A 82 -4.81 -2.81 11.48
N THR A 83 -6.08 -3.15 11.66
CA THR A 83 -6.50 -4.53 11.95
C THR A 83 -6.89 -5.18 10.63
N VAL A 84 -6.03 -6.08 10.16
CA VAL A 84 -6.16 -6.82 8.91
C VAL A 84 -6.83 -8.15 9.20
N SER A 85 -7.87 -8.46 8.44
CA SER A 85 -8.54 -9.77 8.45
C SER A 85 -8.58 -10.30 7.02
N SER A 86 -7.90 -11.42 6.78
CA SER A 86 -7.79 -12.07 5.46
C SER A 86 -8.50 -13.41 5.51
N THR A 87 -9.59 -13.54 4.77
CA THR A 87 -10.25 -14.82 4.54
C THR A 87 -9.56 -15.51 3.36
N LEU A 88 -8.88 -16.62 3.63
CA LEU A 88 -8.23 -17.42 2.60
C LEU A 88 -9.25 -17.99 1.63
N GLY A 89 -8.83 -18.21 0.38
CA GLY A 89 -9.52 -19.07 -0.57
C GLY A 89 -9.13 -20.54 -0.38
N THR A 90 -9.79 -21.41 -1.14
CA THR A 90 -9.45 -22.82 -1.18
C THR A 90 -8.41 -23.04 -2.26
N LEU A 91 -7.22 -23.50 -1.88
CA LEU A 91 -6.20 -23.88 -2.86
C LEU A 91 -6.48 -25.30 -3.38
N ARG A 92 -6.80 -25.41 -4.67
CA ARG A 92 -7.09 -26.69 -5.33
C ARG A 92 -5.82 -27.28 -5.92
N ASP A 93 -5.76 -28.61 -6.01
CA ASP A 93 -4.72 -29.37 -6.74
C ASP A 93 -3.26 -29.17 -6.27
N ALA A 94 -3.05 -28.59 -5.09
CA ALA A 94 -1.73 -28.44 -4.47
C ALA A 94 -1.63 -29.18 -3.12
N PRO A 95 -1.59 -30.53 -3.08
CA PRO A 95 -1.68 -31.30 -1.84
C PRO A 95 -0.45 -31.22 -0.93
N LYS A 96 0.67 -30.68 -1.42
CA LYS A 96 1.93 -30.59 -0.68
C LYS A 96 2.44 -29.15 -0.70
N LYS A 97 3.18 -28.77 0.34
CA LYS A 97 3.90 -27.51 0.41
C LYS A 97 4.75 -27.30 -0.85
N PHE A 98 4.71 -26.08 -1.39
CA PHE A 98 5.37 -25.64 -2.63
C PHE A 98 4.84 -26.26 -3.93
N ASN A 99 3.76 -27.05 -3.88
CA ASN A 99 3.03 -27.35 -5.11
C ASN A 99 2.27 -26.10 -5.57
N VAL A 100 2.20 -25.92 -6.89
CA VAL A 100 1.34 -24.93 -7.53
C VAL A 100 0.01 -25.58 -7.87
N GLY A 101 -1.08 -24.90 -7.55
CA GLY A 101 -2.44 -25.35 -7.73
C GLY A 101 -3.28 -24.31 -8.45
N THR A 102 -4.50 -24.12 -7.98
CA THR A 102 -5.37 -23.01 -8.41
C THR A 102 -6.10 -22.44 -7.20
N CYS A 103 -5.93 -21.15 -6.97
CA CYS A 103 -6.63 -20.40 -5.95
C CYS A 103 -8.10 -20.24 -6.33
N ASP A 104 -9.00 -20.77 -5.50
CA ASP A 104 -10.43 -20.54 -5.63
C ASP A 104 -10.87 -19.39 -4.72
N HIS A 105 -10.99 -18.20 -5.33
CA HIS A 105 -11.45 -16.98 -4.69
C HIS A 105 -12.93 -16.99 -4.26
N THR A 106 -13.69 -18.02 -4.65
CA THR A 106 -15.13 -18.15 -4.33
C THR A 106 -15.41 -19.15 -3.23
N ALA A 107 -14.43 -19.97 -2.86
CA ALA A 107 -14.54 -20.99 -1.81
C ALA A 107 -13.77 -20.57 -0.55
N PRO A 108 -14.43 -19.92 0.43
CA PRO A 108 -13.75 -19.39 1.61
C PRO A 108 -13.19 -20.51 2.50
N GLY A 109 -11.96 -20.31 2.96
CA GLY A 109 -11.26 -21.13 3.94
C GLY A 109 -11.12 -20.42 5.28
N ALA A 110 -9.99 -20.67 5.96
CA ALA A 110 -9.70 -20.06 7.25
C ALA A 110 -9.55 -18.54 7.14
N THR A 111 -9.89 -17.83 8.23
CA THR A 111 -9.60 -16.40 8.35
C THR A 111 -8.42 -16.18 9.26
N LEU A 112 -7.47 -15.37 8.78
CA LEU A 112 -6.29 -14.94 9.52
C LEU A 112 -6.47 -13.49 9.95
N GLN A 113 -6.05 -13.16 11.16
CA GLN A 113 -6.15 -11.80 11.69
C GLN A 113 -4.82 -11.31 12.23
N PHE A 114 -4.46 -10.09 11.86
CA PHE A 114 -3.22 -9.44 12.27
C PHE A 114 -3.53 -7.98 12.62
N THR A 115 -2.90 -7.46 13.67
CA THR A 115 -2.96 -6.03 14.00
C THR A 115 -1.56 -5.47 13.94
N THR A 116 -1.41 -4.35 13.25
CA THR A 116 -0.12 -3.67 13.19
C THR A 116 0.28 -3.15 14.57
N THR A 117 1.54 -3.35 14.96
CA THR A 117 2.14 -2.69 16.12
C THR A 117 2.69 -1.31 15.78
N ALA A 118 3.02 -1.09 14.50
CA ALA A 118 3.43 0.21 13.97
C ALA A 118 3.13 0.30 12.47
N VAL A 119 2.79 1.50 12.03
CA VAL A 119 2.72 1.87 10.61
C VAL A 119 3.54 3.12 10.41
N LEU A 120 4.40 3.10 9.40
CA LEU A 120 5.22 4.21 8.97
C LEU A 120 4.94 4.50 7.50
N ILE A 121 4.54 5.74 7.22
CA ILE A 121 4.38 6.27 5.87
C ILE A 121 5.36 7.43 5.69
N GLU A 122 6.15 7.39 4.63
CA GLU A 122 7.23 8.36 4.37
C GLU A 122 7.41 8.61 2.87
N ASN A 123 8.28 9.55 2.51
CA ASN A 123 8.65 9.89 1.12
C ASN A 123 7.43 10.08 0.18
N ALA A 124 6.35 10.65 0.72
CA ALA A 124 5.11 10.81 -0.02
C ALA A 124 5.15 11.98 -0.99
N LYS A 125 4.56 11.79 -2.16
CA LYS A 125 4.17 12.88 -3.05
C LYS A 125 3.04 13.69 -2.42
N ALA A 126 2.99 14.98 -2.74
CA ALA A 126 2.01 15.91 -2.18
C ALA A 126 0.54 15.51 -2.43
N ASP A 127 0.28 14.82 -3.54
CA ASP A 127 -1.05 14.32 -3.91
C ASP A 127 -1.33 12.88 -3.44
N LEU A 128 -0.39 12.27 -2.70
CA LEU A 128 -0.41 10.87 -2.27
C LEU A 128 -0.51 9.85 -3.41
N SER A 129 -0.15 10.24 -4.64
CA SER A 129 -0.07 9.31 -5.79
C SER A 129 1.01 8.24 -5.59
N CYS A 130 2.00 8.50 -4.72
CA CYS A 130 2.94 7.52 -4.23
C CYS A 130 3.44 7.91 -2.83
N PHE A 131 3.57 6.95 -1.92
CA PHE A 131 4.30 7.04 -0.65
C PHE A 131 4.97 5.71 -0.31
N ASP A 132 6.07 5.75 0.44
CA ASP A 132 6.67 4.55 1.01
C ASP A 132 5.86 4.12 2.24
N ALA A 133 5.68 2.81 2.39
CA ALA A 133 4.87 2.23 3.44
C ALA A 133 5.60 1.08 4.13
N THR A 134 5.56 1.06 5.46
CA THR A 134 6.06 -0.02 6.29
C THR A 134 5.04 -0.37 7.36
N PHE A 135 4.57 -1.62 7.35
CA PHE A 135 3.59 -2.18 8.27
C PHE A 135 4.28 -3.23 9.12
N THR A 136 4.36 -2.99 10.43
CA THR A 136 4.99 -3.91 11.38
C THR A 136 3.90 -4.66 12.15
N TYR A 137 4.04 -5.98 12.23
CA TYR A 137 3.17 -6.87 13.00
C TYR A 137 4.00 -7.63 14.04
N ASN A 138 3.32 -8.34 14.95
CA ASN A 138 4.01 -9.27 15.82
C ASN A 138 4.57 -10.46 15.01
N GLY A 139 5.90 -10.52 14.87
CA GLY A 139 6.61 -11.62 14.24
C GLY A 139 6.96 -11.44 12.76
N PHE A 140 6.43 -10.43 12.07
CA PHE A 140 6.79 -10.11 10.69
C PHE A 140 6.54 -8.64 10.34
N GLY A 141 7.16 -8.18 9.25
CA GLY A 141 6.95 -6.86 8.69
C GLY A 141 6.67 -6.94 7.20
N GLN A 142 5.99 -5.92 6.70
CA GLN A 142 5.75 -5.71 5.28
C GLN A 142 6.18 -4.29 4.91
N GLU A 143 6.80 -4.14 3.76
CA GLU A 143 7.31 -2.86 3.28
C GLU A 143 7.17 -2.74 1.77
N GLY A 144 7.04 -1.52 1.29
CA GLY A 144 6.69 -1.27 -0.10
C GLY A 144 6.36 0.19 -0.36
N ARG A 145 5.45 0.36 -1.32
CA ARG A 145 4.86 1.64 -1.69
C ARG A 145 3.35 1.55 -1.74
N GLY A 146 2.70 2.68 -1.56
CA GLY A 146 1.26 2.81 -1.68
C GLY A 146 0.87 4.07 -2.41
N SER A 147 -0.41 4.14 -2.79
CA SER A 147 -1.03 5.33 -3.36
C SER A 147 -2.43 5.46 -2.80
N LEU A 148 -2.87 6.68 -2.53
CA LEU A 148 -4.22 6.96 -2.04
C LEU A 148 -4.91 7.93 -3.00
N SER A 149 -6.12 7.60 -3.44
CA SER A 149 -6.92 8.52 -4.26
C SER A 149 -7.20 9.81 -3.50
N ALA A 150 -7.42 10.91 -4.23
CA ALA A 150 -7.61 12.23 -3.62
C ALA A 150 -8.75 12.29 -2.58
N ASP A 151 -9.84 11.56 -2.83
CA ASP A 151 -11.00 11.39 -1.94
C ASP A 151 -10.79 10.33 -0.84
N GLY A 152 -9.67 9.62 -0.87
CA GLY A 152 -9.34 8.53 0.05
C GLY A 152 -10.28 7.32 -0.07
N SER A 153 -10.93 7.12 -1.21
CA SER A 153 -11.81 5.97 -1.46
C SER A 153 -11.06 4.73 -1.95
N ILE A 154 -9.89 4.91 -2.58
CA ILE A 154 -9.08 3.81 -3.11
C ILE A 154 -7.66 3.90 -2.56
N LEU A 155 -7.28 2.90 -1.77
CA LEU A 155 -5.90 2.69 -1.33
C LEU A 155 -5.31 1.55 -2.17
N LYS A 156 -4.17 1.78 -2.82
CA LYS A 156 -3.37 0.71 -3.42
C LYS A 156 -2.11 0.52 -2.61
N LEU A 157 -1.75 -0.73 -2.37
CA LEU A 157 -0.55 -1.14 -1.66
C LEU A 157 0.19 -2.18 -2.47
N GLU A 158 1.46 -1.93 -2.75
CA GLU A 158 2.39 -2.92 -3.29
C GLU A 158 3.44 -3.16 -2.21
N LEU A 159 3.11 -4.09 -1.32
CA LEU A 159 3.93 -4.47 -0.17
C LEU A 159 4.59 -5.81 -0.42
N PHE A 160 5.72 -6.04 0.23
CA PHE A 160 6.48 -7.29 0.26
C PHE A 160 6.93 -7.55 1.69
N PHE A 161 7.26 -8.79 2.04
CA PHE A 161 7.81 -9.06 3.37
C PHE A 161 9.17 -8.37 3.54
N THR A 162 9.41 -7.78 4.71
CA THR A 162 10.61 -6.98 4.98
C THR A 162 11.89 -7.75 4.64
N GLY A 163 12.78 -7.10 3.88
CA GLY A 163 14.07 -7.66 3.49
C GLY A 163 14.04 -8.67 2.32
N THR A 164 12.88 -8.92 1.71
CA THR A 164 12.76 -9.86 0.57
C THR A 164 12.81 -9.18 -0.80
N ALA A 165 12.52 -7.88 -0.85
CA ALA A 165 12.37 -7.12 -2.08
C ALA A 165 13.31 -5.91 -2.14
N THR A 166 13.59 -5.44 -3.35
CA THR A 166 14.26 -4.15 -3.64
C THR A 166 13.53 -3.48 -4.81
N GLY A 167 13.75 -2.18 -5.04
CA GLY A 167 13.07 -1.46 -6.13
C GLY A 167 11.57 -1.24 -5.92
N HIS A 168 11.10 -1.36 -4.67
CA HIS A 168 9.69 -1.30 -4.29
C HIS A 168 9.29 0.03 -3.62
N ARG A 169 10.18 1.03 -3.63
CA ARG A 169 9.93 2.35 -3.04
C ARG A 169 9.45 3.32 -4.10
N CYS A 170 8.86 4.44 -3.68
CA CYS A 170 8.38 5.49 -4.59
C CYS A 170 9.50 6.17 -5.38
N ALA A 171 10.71 6.19 -4.83
CA ALA A 171 11.90 6.65 -5.56
C ALA A 171 12.23 5.76 -6.79
N ASP A 172 11.81 4.49 -6.76
CA ASP A 172 12.03 3.52 -7.83
C ASP A 172 10.86 3.44 -8.82
N GLY A 173 9.80 4.23 -8.62
CA GLY A 173 8.64 4.30 -9.51
C GLY A 173 7.29 4.28 -8.78
N GLU A 174 6.22 4.54 -9.53
CA GLU A 174 4.84 4.48 -9.03
C GLU A 174 4.47 3.05 -8.60
N VAL A 175 3.38 2.93 -7.82
CA VAL A 175 2.78 1.63 -7.46
C VAL A 175 2.55 0.77 -8.70
N GLY A 176 3.10 -0.45 -8.70
CA GLY A 176 3.03 -1.40 -9.81
C GLY A 176 4.08 -1.20 -10.92
N ALA A 177 5.03 -0.28 -10.75
CA ALA A 177 6.15 -0.16 -11.71
C ALA A 177 7.02 -1.43 -11.71
N ALA A 178 7.46 -1.84 -12.89
CA ALA A 178 8.31 -3.02 -13.11
C ALA A 178 9.78 -2.79 -12.71
N THR A 179 9.99 -2.32 -11.48
CA THR A 179 11.30 -2.05 -10.87
C THR A 179 11.62 -2.99 -9.71
N VAL A 180 10.63 -3.73 -9.22
CA VAL A 180 10.78 -4.65 -8.10
C VAL A 180 11.65 -5.84 -8.48
N LYS A 181 12.56 -6.20 -7.55
CA LYS A 181 13.26 -7.47 -7.56
C LYS A 181 13.02 -8.23 -6.27
N LEU A 182 12.70 -9.52 -6.37
CA LEU A 182 12.58 -10.44 -5.25
C LEU A 182 13.80 -11.35 -5.20
N ASN A 183 14.50 -11.35 -4.06
CA ASN A 183 15.74 -12.12 -3.88
C ASN A 183 16.74 -11.91 -5.03
N GLY A 184 16.84 -10.68 -5.55
CA GLY A 184 17.73 -10.29 -6.65
C GLY A 184 17.20 -10.54 -8.08
N ASN A 185 16.10 -11.28 -8.24
CA ASN A 185 15.49 -11.56 -9.54
C ASN A 185 14.38 -10.57 -9.87
N ALA A 186 14.23 -10.20 -11.14
CA ALA A 186 13.13 -9.34 -11.57
C ALA A 186 11.77 -9.97 -11.21
N PHE A 187 10.90 -9.20 -10.57
CA PHE A 187 9.54 -9.63 -10.27
C PHE A 187 8.66 -9.49 -11.52
N THR A 188 7.93 -10.56 -11.85
CA THR A 188 7.08 -10.63 -13.05
C THR A 188 5.60 -10.79 -12.73
N GLY A 189 5.25 -10.91 -11.44
CA GLY A 189 3.88 -11.02 -10.98
C GLY A 189 3.18 -9.66 -10.85
N ASN A 190 1.96 -9.69 -10.33
CA ASN A 190 1.25 -8.50 -9.87
C ASN A 190 1.16 -8.55 -8.35
N ALA A 191 1.69 -7.55 -7.64
CA ALA A 191 1.59 -7.45 -6.18
C ALA A 191 0.70 -6.29 -5.69
N VAL A 192 0.03 -5.58 -6.62
CA VAL A 192 -0.76 -4.39 -6.30
C VAL A 192 -2.10 -4.77 -5.69
N GLN A 193 -2.16 -4.71 -4.36
CA GLN A 193 -3.36 -4.92 -3.57
C GLN A 193 -4.22 -3.66 -3.63
N THR A 194 -5.43 -3.76 -4.18
CA THR A 194 -6.35 -2.62 -4.27
C THR A 194 -7.43 -2.73 -3.19
N PHE A 195 -7.55 -1.71 -2.37
CA PHE A 195 -8.57 -1.64 -1.31
C PHE A 195 -9.53 -0.50 -1.58
N ILE A 196 -10.82 -0.81 -1.49
CA ILE A 196 -11.92 0.15 -1.61
C ILE A 196 -12.45 0.47 -0.21
N ALA A 197 -12.49 1.74 0.15
CA ALA A 197 -13.11 2.19 1.39
C ALA A 197 -14.63 1.99 1.35
N GLN A 198 -15.18 1.51 2.46
CA GLN A 198 -16.61 1.38 2.73
C GLN A 198 -17.06 2.45 3.72
#